data_AF-A0A9P1M9I5-F1
#
_entry.id   AF-A0A9P1M9I5-F1
#
_cell.length_a   1.000
_cell.length_b   1.000
_cell.length_c   1.000
_cell.angle_alpha   90.00
_cell.angle_beta   90.00
_cell.angle_gamma   90.00
#
_symmetry.space_group_name_H-M   'P 1'
#
loop_
_entity.id
_entity.type
_entity.pdbx_description
1 polymer ?
#
loop_
_entity_poly.entity_id
_entity_poly.type
_entity_poly.pdbx_seq_one_letter_code
_entity_poly.pdbx_strand_id
1 'polypeptide(L)'
;MAAQATTAAAATAATTTEQPKLLWNPENVRDVAESVGISNISEEALRCLTQDVEYRVGQVIIESLRLMRAAHRTTLSVQDVNAALRILDVEPLYGYESTRPLRYGEASLGPGQPIYYLEDEEIDFEKLINAPLPKIPAIPP
;
A
#
# COMPACT_ATOMS: atom_id res chain seq x y z
N MET A 1 62.73 -10.46 34.58
CA MET A 1 62.52 -11.37 33.41
C MET A 1 61.07 -11.84 33.48
N ALA A 2 60.14 -11.57 32.56
CA ALA A 2 60.10 -10.89 31.26
C ALA A 2 58.63 -10.40 31.08
N ALA A 3 58.40 -9.13 30.68
CA ALA A 3 57.95 -8.72 29.34
C ALA A 3 56.51 -9.20 28.99
N GLN A 4 55.48 -8.34 29.05
CA GLN A 4 55.03 -7.32 28.09
C GLN A 4 54.30 -7.83 26.83
N ALA A 5 53.27 -7.05 26.48
CA ALA A 5 52.64 -6.82 25.17
C ALA A 5 51.50 -7.78 24.77
N THR A 6 50.23 -7.33 24.70
CA THR A 6 49.57 -6.40 23.75
C THR A 6 48.81 -7.20 22.69
N THR A 7 47.49 -7.01 22.62
CA THR A 7 46.66 -6.68 21.43
C THR A 7 45.20 -6.98 21.82
N ALA A 8 44.33 -6.00 22.07
CA ALA A 8 43.69 -5.14 21.08
C ALA A 8 43.05 -5.95 19.93
N ALA A 9 41.80 -6.36 20.13
CA ALA A 9 40.88 -6.64 19.04
C ALA A 9 39.60 -5.88 19.36
N ALA A 10 39.50 -4.70 18.75
CA ALA A 10 38.31 -3.89 18.70
C ALA A 10 37.16 -4.75 18.15
N ALA A 11 36.16 -5.00 18.99
CA ALA A 11 34.84 -5.34 18.48
C ALA A 11 34.33 -4.06 17.81
N THR A 12 34.39 -4.05 16.48
CA THR A 12 33.83 -3.02 15.63
C THR A 12 32.39 -2.81 16.06
N ALA A 13 32.16 -1.66 16.70
CA ALA A 13 30.84 -1.15 16.97
C ALA A 13 30.10 -1.16 15.63
N ALA A 14 29.08 -2.01 15.53
CA ALA A 14 28.04 -1.81 14.54
C ALA A 14 27.47 -0.43 14.85
N THR A 15 27.85 0.56 14.06
CA THR A 15 27.07 1.78 13.91
C THR A 15 25.76 1.34 13.30
N THR A 16 24.84 0.88 14.16
CA THR A 16 23.41 0.95 13.91
C THR A 16 23.13 2.44 13.77
N THR A 17 23.42 2.94 12.58
CA THR A 17 22.88 4.19 12.12
C THR A 17 21.39 3.97 12.24
N GLU A 18 20.73 4.68 13.15
CA GLU A 18 19.28 4.72 13.23
C GLU A 18 18.78 5.36 11.93
N GLN A 19 18.87 4.59 10.85
CA GLN A 19 18.21 4.92 9.61
C GLN A 19 16.73 4.83 9.93
N PRO A 20 15.95 5.89 9.66
CA PRO A 20 14.52 5.85 9.87
C PRO A 20 14.01 4.62 9.12
N LYS A 21 13.50 3.65 9.87
CA LYS A 21 13.01 2.40 9.31
C LYS A 21 11.74 2.72 8.56
N LEU A 22 11.89 2.98 7.26
CA LEU A 22 10.77 3.17 6.35
C LEU A 22 9.91 1.91 6.42
N LEU A 23 8.61 2.11 6.64
CA LEU A 23 7.67 0.99 6.74
C LEU A 23 7.35 0.45 5.34
N TRP A 24 7.53 1.28 4.31
CA TRP A 24 7.36 0.91 2.91
C TRP A 24 8.58 0.17 2.36
N ASN A 25 8.33 -0.91 1.62
CA ASN A 25 9.40 -1.68 0.95
C ASN A 25 9.94 -0.89 -0.25
N PRO A 26 11.24 -0.53 -0.28
CA PRO A 26 11.83 0.21 -1.40
C PRO A 26 11.82 -0.59 -2.70
N GLU A 27 11.80 -1.93 -2.65
CA GLU A 27 11.71 -2.77 -3.86
C GLU A 27 10.42 -2.51 -4.65
N ASN A 28 9.30 -2.21 -3.99
CA ASN A 28 8.05 -1.88 -4.68
C ASN A 28 8.18 -0.61 -5.53
N VAL A 29 8.95 0.38 -5.07
CA VAL A 29 9.21 1.62 -5.82
C VAL A 29 10.11 1.33 -7.03
N ARG A 30 11.05 0.40 -6.87
CA ARG A 30 11.92 -0.07 -7.95
C ARG A 30 11.13 -0.84 -9.02
N ASP A 31 10.24 -1.74 -8.64
CA ASP A 31 9.38 -2.47 -9.57
C ASP A 31 8.53 -1.51 -10.43
N VAL A 32 8.01 -0.45 -9.82
CA VAL A 32 7.28 0.60 -10.55
C VAL A 32 8.21 1.38 -11.49
N ALA A 33 9.44 1.71 -11.06
CA ALA A 33 10.42 2.37 -11.92
C ALA A 33 10.80 1.50 -13.14
N GLU A 34 11.00 0.20 -12.94
CA GLU A 34 11.27 -0.76 -14.01
C GLU A 34 10.08 -0.92 -14.97
N SER A 35 8.84 -0.85 -14.46
CA SER A 35 7.63 -0.85 -15.30
C SER A 35 7.52 0.36 -16.24
N VAL A 36 8.07 1.51 -15.82
CA VAL A 36 8.16 2.73 -16.63
C VAL A 36 9.35 2.68 -17.61
N GLY A 37 10.25 1.70 -17.46
CA GLY A 37 11.42 1.51 -18.31
C GLY A 37 12.70 2.15 -17.77
N ILE A 38 12.72 2.59 -16.50
CA ILE A 38 13.91 3.12 -15.85
C ILE A 38 14.57 1.99 -15.05
N SER A 39 15.61 1.39 -15.63
CA SER A 39 16.30 0.24 -15.04
C SER A 39 17.27 0.58 -13.91
N ASN A 40 17.81 1.81 -13.90
CA ASN A 40 18.82 2.23 -12.94
C ASN A 40 18.40 3.52 -12.22
N ILE A 41 17.92 3.39 -10.98
CA ILE A 41 17.65 4.50 -10.07
C ILE A 41 18.76 4.62 -9.02
N SER A 42 19.10 5.83 -8.59
CA SER A 42 20.07 6.01 -7.50
C SER A 42 19.45 5.62 -6.15
N GLU A 43 20.27 5.07 -5.25
CA GLU A 43 19.82 4.63 -3.92
C GLU A 43 19.30 5.80 -3.08
N GLU A 44 19.87 6.99 -3.25
CA GLU A 44 19.39 8.21 -2.58
C GLU A 44 18.00 8.65 -3.09
N ALA A 45 17.76 8.58 -4.41
CA ALA A 45 16.45 8.88 -4.98
C ALA A 45 15.40 7.86 -4.55
N LEU A 46 15.77 6.58 -4.50
CA LEU A 46 14.89 5.50 -4.01
C LEU A 46 14.44 5.75 -2.58
N ARG A 47 15.37 6.13 -1.69
CA ARG A 47 15.07 6.47 -0.29
C ARG A 47 14.12 7.66 -0.18
N CYS A 48 14.39 8.75 -0.89
CA CYS A 48 13.56 9.95 -0.86
C CYS A 48 12.14 9.67 -1.39
N LEU A 49 12.01 8.95 -2.50
CA LEU A 49 10.72 8.57 -3.07
C LEU A 49 9.92 7.66 -2.13
N THR A 50 10.58 6.68 -1.51
CA THR A 50 9.96 5.78 -0.53
C THR A 50 9.36 6.57 0.63
N GLN A 51 10.10 7.57 1.15
CA GLN A 51 9.64 8.43 2.24
C GLN A 51 8.47 9.33 1.82
N ASP A 52 8.51 9.91 0.62
CA ASP A 52 7.45 10.75 0.09
C ASP A 52 6.14 9.96 -0.14
N VAL A 53 6.24 8.73 -0.64
CA VAL A 53 5.08 7.83 -0.82
C VAL A 53 4.45 7.51 0.52
N GLU A 54 5.26 7.12 1.51
CA GLU A 54 4.77 6.83 2.86
C GLU A 54 4.05 8.04 3.47
N TYR A 55 4.62 9.23 3.32
CA TYR A 55 4.02 10.47 3.79
C TYR A 55 2.66 10.75 3.11
N ARG A 56 2.57 10.62 1.79
CA ARG A 56 1.32 10.86 1.04
C ARG A 56 0.22 9.87 1.40
N VAL A 57 0.57 8.59 1.56
CA VAL A 57 -0.39 7.56 2.03
C VAL A 57 -0.89 7.89 3.43
N GLY A 58 0.01 8.30 4.33
CA GLY A 58 -0.36 8.74 5.67
C GLY A 58 -1.33 9.93 5.67
N GLN A 59 -1.10 10.93 4.82
CA GLN A 59 -2.00 12.07 4.67
C GLN A 59 -3.42 11.65 4.24
N VAL A 60 -3.53 10.77 3.24
CA VAL A 60 -4.84 10.26 2.75
C VAL A 60 -5.57 9.51 3.86
N ILE A 61 -4.86 8.69 4.64
CA ILE A 61 -5.46 7.93 5.75
C ILE A 61 -6.00 8.87 6.83
N ILE A 62 -5.24 9.90 7.21
CA ILE A 62 -5.65 10.85 8.25
C ILE A 62 -6.90 11.63 7.82
N GLU A 63 -6.97 12.11 6.58
CA GLU A 63 -8.16 12.80 6.08
C GLU A 63 -9.36 11.86 5.95
N SER A 64 -9.14 10.61 5.54
CA SER A 64 -10.19 9.59 5.50
C SER A 64 -10.77 9.31 6.90
N LEU A 65 -9.91 9.23 7.92
CA LEU A 65 -10.32 9.06 9.31
C LEU A 65 -11.11 10.26 9.84
N ARG A 66 -10.77 11.48 9.41
CA ARG A 66 -11.52 12.70 9.74
C ARG A 66 -12.94 12.62 9.22
N LEU A 67 -13.13 12.17 7.98
CA LEU A 67 -14.46 11.99 7.37
C LEU A 67 -15.25 10.86 8.02
N MET A 68 -14.58 9.74 8.36
CA MET A 68 -15.20 8.64 9.09
C MET A 68 -15.79 9.11 10.43
N ARG A 69 -15.03 9.91 11.19
CA ARG A 69 -15.48 10.50 12.46
C ARG A 69 -16.59 11.53 12.27
N ALA A 70 -16.55 12.33 11.20
CA ALA A 70 -17.61 13.27 10.86
C ALA A 70 -18.94 12.57 10.50
N ALA A 71 -18.87 11.36 9.94
CA ALA A 71 -20.03 10.53 9.62
C ALA A 71 -20.54 9.68 10.80
N HIS A 72 -19.97 9.83 12.01
CA HIS A 72 -20.29 9.03 13.20
C HIS A 72 -20.18 7.50 13.01
N ARG A 73 -19.30 7.07 12.10
CA ARG A 73 -19.02 5.63 11.86
C ARG A 73 -17.70 5.25 12.53
N THR A 74 -17.59 4.00 12.96
CA THR A 74 -16.35 3.42 13.50
C THR A 74 -15.60 2.56 12.47
N THR A 75 -16.24 2.29 11.33
CA THR A 75 -15.68 1.53 10.21
C THR A 75 -15.35 2.45 9.04
N LEU A 76 -14.11 2.41 8.56
CA LEU A 76 -13.67 3.18 7.40
C LEU A 76 -14.19 2.53 6.11
N SER A 77 -14.93 3.29 5.30
CA SER A 77 -15.48 2.83 4.02
C SER A 77 -14.68 3.38 2.84
N VAL A 78 -14.75 2.70 1.70
CA VAL A 78 -14.20 3.18 0.41
C VAL A 78 -14.72 4.59 0.06
N GLN A 79 -15.95 4.91 0.46
CA GLN A 79 -16.54 6.22 0.23
C GLN A 79 -15.83 7.34 1.00
N ASP A 80 -15.31 7.06 2.20
CA ASP A 80 -14.56 8.05 2.99
C ASP A 80 -13.20 8.34 2.34
N VAL A 81 -12.53 7.31 1.81
CA VAL A 81 -11.26 7.47 1.08
C VAL A 81 -11.48 8.24 -0.23
N ASN A 82 -12.51 7.92 -0.99
CA ASN A 82 -12.84 8.64 -2.22
C ASN A 82 -13.20 10.11 -1.98
N ALA A 83 -13.82 10.42 -0.84
CA ALA A 83 -14.07 11.80 -0.44
C ALA A 83 -12.78 12.52 0.03
N ALA A 84 -11.88 11.81 0.73
CA ALA A 84 -10.57 12.35 1.12
C ALA A 84 -9.69 12.67 -0.10
N LEU A 85 -9.68 11.81 -1.12
CA LEU A 85 -8.96 12.06 -2.38
C LEU A 85 -9.45 13.35 -3.04
N ARG A 86 -10.77 13.58 -3.08
CA ARG A 86 -11.34 14.82 -3.62
C ARG A 86 -10.96 16.07 -2.83
N ILE A 87 -10.79 15.97 -1.51
CA ILE A 87 -10.35 17.10 -0.66
C ILE A 87 -8.87 17.42 -0.88
N LEU A 88 -8.06 16.40 -1.18
CA LEU A 88 -6.63 16.51 -1.46
C LEU A 88 -6.34 16.84 -2.94
N ASP A 89 -7.38 17.17 -3.74
CA ASP A 89 -7.30 17.42 -5.18
C ASP A 89 -6.67 16.28 -5.99
N VAL A 90 -6.84 15.04 -5.51
CA VAL A 90 -6.42 13.81 -6.21
C VAL A 90 -7.60 13.22 -6.97
N GLU A 91 -7.31 12.64 -8.13
CA GLU A 91 -8.30 11.93 -8.93
C GLU A 91 -8.97 10.81 -8.11
N PRO A 92 -10.32 10.75 -8.06
CA PRO A 92 -11.00 9.70 -7.33
C PRO A 92 -10.80 8.33 -8.00
N LEU A 93 -10.63 7.30 -7.18
CA LEU A 93 -10.47 5.94 -7.68
C LEU A 93 -11.85 5.31 -7.95
N TYR A 94 -12.11 5.01 -9.22
CA TYR A 94 -13.32 4.31 -9.66
C TYR A 94 -13.13 2.79 -9.62
N GLY A 95 -14.24 2.04 -9.58
CA GLY A 95 -14.22 0.56 -9.61
C GLY A 95 -14.06 -0.11 -8.24
N TYR A 96 -13.90 0.66 -7.16
CA TYR A 96 -13.90 0.13 -5.80
C TYR A 96 -15.29 0.28 -5.18
N GLU A 97 -15.98 -0.84 -4.96
CA GLU A 97 -17.27 -0.87 -4.27
C GLU A 97 -17.22 -1.86 -3.11
N SER A 98 -17.85 -1.50 -1.98
CA SER A 98 -17.87 -2.34 -0.78
C SER A 98 -18.73 -3.61 -0.92
N THR A 99 -19.49 -3.74 -2.02
CA THR A 99 -20.45 -4.83 -2.24
C THR A 99 -19.79 -6.07 -2.83
N ARG A 100 -18.63 -5.94 -3.50
CA ARG A 100 -17.87 -7.06 -4.06
C ARG A 100 -16.54 -7.23 -3.32
N PRO A 101 -16.32 -8.33 -2.59
CA PRO A 101 -15.04 -8.58 -1.95
C PRO A 101 -13.96 -8.83 -3.00
N LEU A 102 -12.81 -8.16 -2.87
CA LEU A 102 -11.64 -8.41 -3.72
C LEU A 102 -11.04 -9.77 -3.40
N ARG A 103 -10.73 -10.55 -4.44
CA ARG A 103 -10.00 -11.82 -4.36
C ARG A 103 -8.59 -11.61 -4.90
N TYR A 104 -7.60 -11.91 -4.08
CA TYR A 104 -6.19 -11.84 -4.47
C TYR A 104 -5.74 -13.26 -4.89
N GLY A 105 -5.31 -13.40 -6.13
CA GLY A 105 -4.63 -14.60 -6.62
C GLY A 105 -3.13 -14.47 -6.34
N GLU A 106 -2.52 -15.52 -5.78
CA GLU A 106 -1.07 -15.59 -5.64
C GLU A 106 -0.50 -16.27 -6.89
N ALA A 107 0.31 -15.55 -7.67
CA ALA A 107 1.08 -16.12 -8.77
C ALA A 107 2.51 -16.37 -8.29
N SER A 108 2.81 -17.61 -7.90
CA SER A 108 4.20 -18.03 -7.67
C SER A 108 4.89 -18.31 -9.00
N LEU A 109 5.33 -17.27 -9.71
CA LEU A 109 6.11 -17.42 -10.95
C LEU A 109 7.61 -17.51 -10.63
N GLY A 110 8.11 -18.73 -10.44
CA GLY A 110 9.55 -19.03 -10.31
C GLY A 110 10.16 -18.71 -8.93
N PRO A 111 11.50 -18.75 -8.80
CA PRO A 111 12.23 -18.49 -7.55
C PRO A 111 12.28 -16.99 -7.16
N GLY A 112 11.19 -16.26 -7.38
CA GLY A 112 11.04 -14.84 -7.09
C GLY A 112 10.18 -14.56 -5.85
N GLN A 113 10.09 -13.28 -5.47
CA GLN A 113 9.12 -12.81 -4.48
C GLN A 113 7.69 -13.13 -4.95
N PRO A 114 6.75 -13.48 -4.05
CA PRO A 114 5.37 -13.77 -4.43
C PRO A 114 4.72 -12.52 -5.03
N ILE A 115 4.22 -12.65 -6.26
CA ILE A 115 3.48 -11.58 -6.95
C ILE A 115 2.00 -11.85 -6.75
N TYR A 116 1.28 -10.85 -6.25
CA TYR A 116 -0.17 -10.90 -6.10
C TYR A 116 -0.83 -10.22 -7.29
N TYR A 117 -1.81 -10.87 -7.88
CA TYR A 117 -2.64 -10.28 -8.92
C TYR A 117 -4.11 -10.28 -8.47
N LEU A 118 -4.87 -9.36 -9.04
CA LEU A 118 -6.31 -9.32 -8.86
C LEU A 118 -6.92 -10.30 -9.86
N GLU A 119 -7.60 -11.32 -9.34
CA GLU A 119 -8.41 -12.20 -10.17
C GLU A 119 -9.68 -11.42 -10.57
N ASP A 120 -9.77 -11.05 -11.85
CA ASP A 120 -11.00 -10.49 -12.40
C ASP A 120 -11.87 -11.61 -12.95
N GLU A 121 -13.05 -11.80 -12.36
CA GLU A 121 -14.03 -12.77 -12.85
C GLU A 121 -14.86 -12.09 -13.92
N GLU A 122 -14.62 -12.49 -15.18
CA GLU A 122 -15.43 -12.07 -16.32
C GLU A 122 -16.87 -12.54 -16.13
N ILE A 123 -17.82 -11.59 -16.16
CA ILE A 123 -19.25 -11.87 -16.04
C ILE A 123 -19.88 -11.75 -17.42
N ASP A 124 -20.59 -12.78 -17.85
CA ASP A 124 -21.39 -12.75 -19.06
C ASP A 124 -22.56 -11.76 -18.94
N PHE A 125 -22.72 -10.89 -19.94
CA PHE A 125 -23.74 -9.85 -19.97
C PHE A 125 -25.16 -10.43 -19.90
N GLU A 126 -25.41 -11.58 -20.52
CA GLU A 126 -26.73 -12.23 -20.49
C GLU A 126 -27.14 -12.63 -19.06
N LYS A 127 -26.17 -13.07 -18.25
CA LYS A 127 -26.40 -13.42 -16.84
C LYS A 127 -26.64 -12.18 -15.98
N LEU A 128 -25.96 -11.07 -16.27
CA LEU A 128 -26.09 -9.82 -15.51
C LEU A 128 -27.44 -9.15 -15.77
N ILE A 129 -27.92 -9.14 -17.02
CA ILE A 129 -29.21 -8.55 -17.40
C ILE A 129 -30.38 -9.32 -16.78
N ASN A 130 -30.27 -10.65 -16.70
CA ASN A 130 -31.31 -11.51 -16.16
C ASN A 130 -31.23 -11.70 -14.63
N ALA A 131 -30.32 -11.00 -13.94
CA ALA A 131 -30.18 -11.10 -12.50
C ALA A 131 -31.42 -10.52 -11.78
N PRO A 132 -31.93 -11.19 -10.73
CA PRO A 132 -33.07 -10.68 -9.98
C PRO A 132 -32.69 -9.39 -9.24
N LEU A 133 -33.65 -8.46 -9.15
CA LEU A 133 -33.44 -7.18 -8.46
C LEU A 133 -33.06 -7.39 -6.99
N PRO A 134 -32.13 -6.57 -6.46
CA PRO A 134 -31.78 -6.62 -5.05
C PRO A 134 -33.00 -6.24 -4.18
N LYS A 135 -33.10 -6.86 -3.00
CA LYS A 135 -34.19 -6.60 -2.06
C LYS A 135 -34.02 -5.23 -1.42
N ILE A 136 -35.11 -4.45 -1.38
CA ILE A 136 -35.11 -3.13 -0.75
C ILE A 136 -35.20 -3.31 0.78
N PRO A 137 -34.37 -2.61 1.57
CA PRO A 137 -34.52 -2.58 3.02
C PRO A 137 -35.87 -1.99 3.44
N ALA A 138 -36.41 -2.44 4.59
CA ALA A 138 -37.61 -1.84 5.15
C ALA A 138 -37.35 -0.39 5.60
N ILE A 139 -38.34 0.49 5.42
CA ILE A 139 -38.26 1.90 5.80
C ILE A 139 -38.15 2.00 7.33
N PRO A 140 -37.17 2.74 7.88
CA PRO A 140 -37.09 2.97 9.31
C PRO A 140 -38.31 3.80 9.80
N PRO A 141 -38.85 3.51 11.00
CA PRO A 141 -40.02 4.20 11.55
C PRO A 141 -39.76 5.66 11.93
#